data_AF-A0A2E8AHJ9-F1
#
_entry.id   AF-A0A2E8AHJ9-F1
#
_cell.length_a   1.000
_cell.length_b   1.000
_cell.length_c   1.000
_cell.angle_alpha   90.00
_cell.angle_beta   90.00
_cell.angle_gamma   90.00
#
_symmetry.space_group_name_H-M   'P 1'
#
loop_
_entity.id
_entity.type
_entity.pdbx_description
1 polymer ?
#
loop_
_entity_poly.entity_id
_entity_poly.type
_entity_poly.pdbx_seq_one_letter_code
_entity_poly.pdbx_strand_id
1 'polypeptide(L)'
;MTRMILKWGALAALVGMALYLILALYAQQEFVFAMLFLVLTASAVFVFVNKKLYAHRYIFPAVAGMGVFVIFPLMYTVGIGFTNYSASNLLSFEQVKDNLMDRTYQSDSVRYNYELFNTDAGYVIYLEGQHQNLVSAPLALDGSDTRAPVLPASDKPAGEPLAIRDIIQLRSEL
;
A
#
# COMPACT_ATOMS: atom_id res chain seq x y z
N MET A 1 -30.38 2.01 -39.88
CA MET A 1 -29.77 0.88 -39.14
C MET A 1 -28.48 1.30 -38.42
N THR A 2 -27.53 1.92 -39.11
CA THR A 2 -26.21 2.32 -38.59
C THR A 2 -26.24 3.21 -37.34
N ARG A 3 -27.13 4.23 -37.28
CA ARG A 3 -27.27 5.12 -36.11
C ARG A 3 -27.77 4.40 -34.86
N MET A 4 -28.61 3.37 -35.03
CA MET A 4 -29.13 2.60 -33.90
C MET A 4 -28.06 1.67 -33.34
N ILE A 5 -27.31 0.99 -34.23
CA ILE A 5 -26.17 0.14 -33.85
C ILE A 5 -25.10 0.98 -33.14
N LEU A 6 -24.76 2.16 -33.67
CA LEU A 6 -23.77 3.05 -33.05
C LEU A 6 -24.20 3.50 -31.65
N LYS A 7 -25.47 3.89 -31.48
CA LYS A 7 -26.00 4.31 -30.17
C LYS A 7 -25.92 3.20 -29.13
N TRP A 8 -26.38 2.00 -29.48
CA TRP A 8 -26.37 0.87 -28.54
C TRP A 8 -24.97 0.32 -28.30
N GLY A 9 -24.10 0.32 -29.32
CA GLY A 9 -22.69 -0.04 -29.17
C GLY A 9 -21.95 0.91 -28.26
N ALA A 10 -22.12 2.23 -28.44
CA ALA A 10 -21.51 3.24 -27.57
C ALA A 10 -22.02 3.13 -26.12
N LEU A 11 -23.32 2.89 -25.93
CA LEU A 11 -23.89 2.66 -24.60
C LEU A 11 -23.32 1.39 -23.94
N ALA A 12 -23.25 0.28 -24.67
CA ALA A 12 -22.71 -0.97 -24.16
C ALA A 12 -21.22 -0.84 -23.80
N ALA A 13 -20.43 -0.15 -24.62
CA ALA A 13 -19.02 0.13 -24.33
C ALA A 13 -18.86 1.01 -23.08
N LEU A 14 -19.67 2.06 -22.94
CA LEU A 14 -19.65 2.95 -21.76
C LEU A 14 -20.02 2.19 -20.48
N VAL A 15 -21.08 1.38 -20.51
CA VAL A 15 -21.50 0.57 -19.36
C VAL A 15 -20.47 -0.50 -19.04
N GLY A 16 -19.90 -1.16 -20.05
CA GLY A 16 -18.82 -2.14 -19.87
C GLY A 16 -17.60 -1.53 -19.20
N MET A 17 -17.19 -0.33 -19.62
CA MET A 17 -16.09 0.40 -18.99
C MET A 17 -16.42 0.79 -17.54
N ALA A 18 -17.64 1.26 -17.28
CA ALA A 18 -18.08 1.59 -15.92
C ALA A 18 -18.08 0.36 -15.00
N LEU A 19 -18.60 -0.77 -15.48
CA LEU A 19 -18.59 -2.03 -14.72
C LEU A 19 -17.18 -2.57 -14.48
N TYR A 20 -16.29 -2.45 -15.46
CA TYR A 20 -14.88 -2.79 -15.26
C TYR A 20 -14.25 -1.94 -14.15
N LEU A 21 -14.48 -0.62 -14.15
CA LEU A 21 -13.99 0.27 -13.09
C LEU A 21 -14.58 -0.10 -11.72
N ILE A 22 -15.87 -0.43 -11.66
CA ILE A 22 -16.51 -0.89 -10.41
C ILE A 22 -15.86 -2.17 -9.89
N LEU A 23 -15.56 -3.14 -10.76
CA LEU A 23 -14.86 -4.36 -10.39
C LEU A 23 -13.42 -4.09 -9.96
N ALA A 24 -12.71 -3.17 -10.62
CA ALA A 24 -11.36 -2.77 -10.25
C ALA A 24 -11.32 -2.09 -8.87
N LEU A 25 -12.34 -1.27 -8.53
CA LEU A 25 -12.50 -0.69 -7.20
C LEU A 25 -12.79 -1.78 -6.15
N TYR A 26 -13.67 -2.71 -6.48
CA TYR A 26 -13.98 -3.84 -5.59
C TYR A 26 -12.73 -4.70 -5.31
N ALA A 27 -11.92 -4.97 -6.33
CA ALA A 27 -10.67 -5.72 -6.18
C ALA A 27 -9.62 -5.03 -5.30
N GLN A 28 -9.63 -3.69 -5.27
CA GLN A 28 -8.78 -2.87 -4.39
C GLN A 28 -9.38 -2.69 -2.98
N GLN A 29 -10.47 -3.38 -2.65
CA GLN A 29 -11.20 -3.27 -1.37
C GLN A 29 -11.86 -1.91 -1.12
N GLU A 30 -12.04 -1.08 -2.15
CA GLU A 30 -12.73 0.21 -2.09
C GLU A 30 -14.26 0.03 -2.19
N PHE A 31 -14.83 -0.71 -1.24
CA PHE A 31 -16.23 -1.18 -1.30
C PHE A 31 -17.27 -0.06 -1.34
N VAL A 32 -17.04 1.03 -0.60
CA VAL A 32 -17.96 2.17 -0.52
C VAL A 32 -18.08 2.86 -1.88
N PHE A 33 -16.94 3.11 -2.54
CA PHE A 33 -16.92 3.71 -3.87
C PHE A 33 -17.45 2.75 -4.94
N ALA A 34 -17.10 1.47 -4.88
CA ALA A 34 -17.64 0.47 -5.79
C ALA A 34 -19.17 0.43 -5.74
N MET A 35 -19.76 0.45 -4.54
CA MET A 35 -21.22 0.49 -4.34
C MET A 35 -21.84 1.80 -4.85
N LEU A 36 -21.23 2.94 -4.54
CA LEU A 36 -21.70 4.25 -5.02
C LEU A 36 -21.77 4.30 -6.56
N PHE A 37 -20.68 3.92 -7.23
CA PHE A 37 -20.62 3.90 -8.69
C PHE A 37 -21.55 2.86 -9.31
N LEU A 38 -21.76 1.71 -8.64
CA LEU A 38 -22.73 0.72 -9.09
C LEU A 38 -24.16 1.28 -9.09
N VAL A 39 -24.59 1.90 -7.99
CA VAL A 39 -25.93 2.50 -7.87
C VAL A 39 -26.09 3.66 -8.87
N LEU A 40 -25.06 4.50 -9.01
CA LEU A 40 -25.07 5.63 -9.95
C LEU A 40 -25.12 5.16 -11.42
N THR A 41 -24.34 4.13 -11.76
CA THR A 41 -24.34 3.55 -13.11
C THR A 41 -25.67 2.85 -13.41
N ALA A 42 -26.19 2.06 -12.48
CA ALA A 42 -27.47 1.37 -12.64
C ALA A 42 -28.63 2.36 -12.81
N SER A 43 -28.67 3.40 -11.98
CA SER A 43 -29.70 4.46 -12.09
C SER A 43 -29.56 5.27 -13.38
N ALA A 44 -28.33 5.60 -13.81
CA ALA A 44 -28.07 6.26 -15.09
C ALA A 44 -28.59 5.40 -16.26
N VAL A 45 -28.22 4.12 -16.31
CA VAL A 45 -28.70 3.20 -17.35
C VAL A 45 -30.23 3.14 -17.35
N PHE A 46 -30.86 3.01 -16.17
CA PHE A 46 -32.31 2.97 -16.05
C PHE A 46 -33.00 4.23 -16.60
N VAL A 47 -32.51 5.43 -16.25
CA VAL A 47 -33.08 6.71 -16.69
C VAL A 47 -32.87 6.98 -18.18
N PHE A 48 -31.67 6.69 -18.71
CA PHE A 48 -31.33 7.01 -20.10
C PHE A 48 -31.81 5.97 -21.11
N VAL A 49 -32.01 4.70 -20.70
CA VAL A 49 -32.57 3.65 -21.56
C VAL A 49 -34.09 3.71 -21.59
N ASN A 50 -34.75 3.93 -20.44
CA ASN A 50 -36.20 3.92 -20.37
C ASN A 50 -36.81 5.15 -21.08
N LYS A 51 -37.75 4.92 -22.00
CA LYS A 51 -38.47 5.99 -22.72
C LYS A 51 -39.43 6.77 -21.81
N LYS A 52 -39.98 6.13 -20.77
CA LYS A 52 -40.92 6.76 -19.83
C LYS A 52 -40.24 7.82 -18.95
N LEU A 53 -38.92 7.76 -18.80
CA LEU A 53 -38.13 8.65 -17.95
C LEU A 53 -37.47 9.80 -18.74
N TYR A 54 -38.01 10.17 -19.90
CA TYR A 54 -37.41 11.19 -20.75
C TYR A 54 -37.18 12.52 -20.02
N ALA A 55 -38.18 12.99 -19.25
CA ALA A 55 -38.06 14.21 -18.45
C ALA A 55 -36.93 14.12 -17.39
N HIS A 56 -36.71 12.94 -16.81
CA HIS A 56 -35.71 12.74 -15.76
C HIS A 56 -34.27 12.82 -16.30
N ARG A 57 -34.04 12.66 -17.60
CA ARG A 57 -32.70 12.76 -18.21
C ARG A 57 -32.08 14.15 -18.05
N TYR A 58 -32.91 15.19 -17.94
CA TYR A 58 -32.46 16.57 -17.75
C TYR A 58 -32.14 16.88 -16.29
N ILE A 59 -32.79 16.19 -15.34
CA ILE A 59 -32.63 16.40 -13.91
C ILE A 59 -31.55 15.48 -13.34
N PHE A 60 -31.39 14.28 -13.91
CA PHE A 60 -30.48 13.24 -13.42
C PHE A 60 -29.04 13.71 -13.22
N PRO A 61 -28.39 14.45 -14.15
CA PRO A 61 -27.01 14.90 -13.93
C PRO A 61 -26.87 15.76 -12.66
N ALA A 62 -27.85 16.64 -12.38
CA ALA A 62 -27.84 17.47 -11.18
C ALA A 62 -28.07 16.65 -9.92
N VAL A 63 -29.00 15.69 -9.94
CA VAL A 63 -29.29 14.80 -8.80
C VAL A 63 -28.12 13.86 -8.53
N ALA A 64 -27.47 13.33 -9.58
CA ALA A 64 -26.28 12.50 -9.44
C ALA A 64 -25.13 13.29 -8.82
N GLY A 65 -24.91 14.54 -9.27
CA GLY A 65 -23.93 15.44 -8.67
C GLY A 65 -24.24 15.72 -7.19
N MET A 66 -25.49 16.05 -6.86
CA MET A 66 -25.93 16.24 -5.47
C MET A 66 -25.74 14.96 -4.63
N GLY A 67 -26.02 13.80 -5.21
CA GLY A 67 -25.80 12.49 -4.59
C GLY A 67 -24.34 12.29 -4.20
N VAL A 68 -23.41 12.54 -5.13
CA VAL A 68 -21.97 12.30 -4.93
C VAL A 68 -21.32 13.35 -4.03
N PHE A 69 -21.69 14.63 -4.18
CA PHE A 69 -20.97 15.73 -3.54
C PHE A 69 -21.65 16.29 -2.29
N VAL A 70 -22.93 15.99 -2.06
CA VAL A 70 -23.68 16.51 -0.90
C VAL A 70 -24.18 15.36 -0.04
N ILE A 71 -24.99 14.47 -0.61
CA ILE A 71 -25.66 13.42 0.14
C ILE A 71 -24.63 12.39 0.64
N PHE A 72 -23.70 11.97 -0.21
CA PHE A 72 -22.70 10.97 0.15
C PHE A 72 -21.77 11.44 1.29
N PRO A 73 -21.15 12.63 1.26
CA PRO A 73 -20.35 13.13 2.38
C PRO A 73 -21.16 13.33 3.66
N LEU A 74 -22.42 13.77 3.54
CA LEU A 74 -23.33 13.94 4.68
C LEU A 74 -23.60 12.60 5.36
N MET A 75 -23.97 11.57 4.59
CA MET A 75 -24.19 10.22 5.12
C MET A 75 -22.93 9.64 5.74
N TYR A 76 -21.76 9.88 5.13
CA TYR A 76 -20.48 9.46 5.69
C TYR A 76 -20.19 10.14 7.03
N THR A 77 -20.46 11.45 7.14
CA THR A 77 -20.30 12.22 8.38
C THR A 77 -21.22 11.69 9.48
N VAL A 78 -22.49 11.44 9.15
CA VAL A 78 -23.44 10.82 10.08
C VAL A 78 -22.96 9.45 10.53
N GLY A 79 -22.46 8.62 9.60
CA GLY A 79 -21.90 7.30 9.90
C GLY A 79 -20.71 7.38 10.86
N ILE A 80 -19.76 8.29 10.62
CA ILE A 80 -18.64 8.56 11.53
C ILE A 80 -19.15 9.00 12.91
N GLY A 81 -20.23 9.78 12.97
CA GLY A 81 -20.84 10.25 14.22
C GLY A 81 -21.32 9.11 15.15
N PHE A 82 -21.51 7.90 14.63
CA PHE A 82 -21.83 6.70 15.43
C PHE A 82 -20.59 5.91 15.88
N THR A 83 -19.38 6.37 15.56
CA THR A 83 -18.11 5.73 15.91
C THR A 83 -17.32 6.55 16.93
N ASN A 84 -16.30 5.95 17.55
CA ASN A 84 -15.36 6.68 18.42
C ASN A 84 -14.17 7.28 17.63
N TYR A 85 -14.38 7.62 16.35
CA TYR A 85 -13.35 8.19 15.49
C TYR A 85 -12.97 9.59 15.98
N SER A 86 -11.73 9.73 16.43
CA SER A 86 -11.18 10.94 17.04
C SER A 86 -9.67 10.98 16.86
N ALA A 87 -9.01 12.07 17.25
CA ALA A 87 -7.55 12.17 17.16
C ALA A 87 -6.80 11.03 17.88
N SER A 88 -7.38 10.44 18.92
CA SER A 88 -6.82 9.28 19.63
C SER A 88 -7.11 7.94 18.95
N ASN A 89 -8.14 7.87 18.10
CA ASN A 89 -8.63 6.66 17.44
C ASN A 89 -8.74 6.87 15.91
N LEU A 90 -7.62 7.21 15.28
CA LEU A 90 -7.55 7.47 13.84
C LEU A 90 -7.33 6.21 13.01
N LEU A 91 -6.61 5.24 13.56
CA LEU A 91 -6.13 4.06 12.84
C LEU A 91 -7.14 2.91 12.92
N SER A 92 -7.15 2.07 11.88
CA SER A 92 -7.86 0.79 11.93
C SER A 92 -7.19 -0.15 12.94
N PHE A 93 -7.92 -1.19 13.34
CA PHE A 93 -7.39 -2.21 14.25
C PHE A 93 -6.12 -2.86 13.72
N GLU A 94 -6.10 -3.21 12.43
CA GLU A 94 -4.96 -3.82 11.74
C GLU A 94 -3.75 -2.89 11.76
N GLN A 95 -3.96 -1.60 11.45
CA GLN A 95 -2.90 -0.60 11.47
C GLN A 95 -2.31 -0.40 12.87
N VAL A 96 -3.14 -0.40 13.92
CA VAL A 96 -2.67 -0.30 15.31
C VAL A 96 -1.87 -1.55 15.68
N LYS A 97 -2.36 -2.75 15.34
CA LYS A 97 -1.67 -4.00 15.60
C LYS A 97 -0.30 -4.04 14.92
N ASP A 98 -0.24 -3.70 13.63
CA ASP A 98 1.01 -3.69 12.88
C ASP A 98 1.98 -2.64 13.46
N ASN A 99 1.49 -1.43 13.78
CA ASN A 99 2.29 -0.41 14.44
C ASN A 99 2.86 -0.87 15.79
N LEU A 100 2.08 -1.60 16.60
CA LEU A 100 2.52 -2.09 17.89
C LEU A 100 3.53 -3.24 17.75
N MET A 101 3.36 -4.11 16.76
CA MET A 101 4.29 -5.21 16.48
C MET A 101 5.62 -4.71 15.91
N ASP A 102 5.61 -3.62 15.16
CA ASP A 102 6.81 -2.97 14.63
C ASP A 102 7.61 -2.21 15.70
N ARG A 103 7.07 -2.04 16.91
CA ARG A 103 7.79 -1.37 18.00
C ARG A 103 8.89 -2.27 18.53
N THR A 104 10.12 -1.94 18.13
CA THR A 104 11.33 -2.51 18.72
C THR A 104 11.78 -1.69 19.92
N TYR A 105 12.18 -2.35 20.99
CA TYR A 105 12.86 -1.72 22.11
C TYR A 105 14.35 -2.07 22.02
N GLN A 106 15.21 -1.07 22.24
CA GLN A 106 16.62 -1.37 22.48
C GLN A 106 16.71 -2.07 23.83
N SER A 107 17.23 -3.29 23.86
CA SER A 107 17.62 -3.90 25.12
C SER A 107 18.84 -3.16 25.67
N ASP A 108 19.01 -3.13 26.99
CA ASP A 108 20.24 -2.63 27.63
C ASP A 108 21.50 -3.44 27.24
N SER A 109 21.34 -4.49 26.42
CA SER A 109 22.39 -5.38 25.96
C SER A 109 23.04 -4.84 24.69
N VAL A 110 24.19 -4.18 24.89
CA VAL A 110 25.32 -4.02 23.96
C VAL A 110 24.98 -3.58 22.53
N ARG A 111 25.27 -2.31 22.24
CA ARG A 111 25.31 -1.79 20.87
C ARG A 111 26.61 -2.20 20.18
N TYR A 112 26.51 -2.67 18.94
CA TYR A 112 27.66 -2.91 18.07
C TYR A 112 27.70 -1.87 16.95
N ASN A 113 28.86 -1.25 16.74
CA ASN A 113 29.11 -0.51 15.50
C ASN A 113 29.52 -1.55 14.45
N TYR A 114 28.90 -1.51 13.26
CA TYR A 114 29.24 -2.45 12.21
C TYR A 114 30.06 -1.79 11.10
N GLU A 115 30.99 -2.56 10.55
CA GLU A 115 31.73 -2.27 9.33
C GLU A 115 31.55 -3.45 8.36
N LEU A 116 31.36 -3.17 7.08
CA LEU A 116 31.20 -4.19 6.04
C LEU A 116 32.46 -4.26 5.20
N PHE A 117 33.02 -5.44 5.01
CA PHE A 117 34.21 -5.70 4.21
C PHE A 117 33.84 -6.53 3.00
N ASN A 118 34.40 -6.17 1.84
CA ASN A 118 34.33 -7.00 0.64
C ASN A 118 35.60 -7.86 0.56
N THR A 119 35.45 -9.18 0.65
CA THR A 119 36.57 -10.13 0.58
C THR A 119 36.39 -11.06 -0.62
N ASP A 120 37.47 -11.74 -1.04
CA ASP A 120 37.42 -12.69 -2.16
C ASP A 120 36.41 -13.85 -1.93
N ALA A 121 36.08 -14.14 -0.66
CA ALA A 121 35.13 -15.18 -0.27
C ALA A 121 33.69 -14.67 -0.10
N GLY A 122 33.45 -13.36 -0.23
CA GLY A 122 32.14 -12.72 -0.01
C GLY A 122 32.20 -11.53 0.96
N TYR A 123 31.03 -11.03 1.35
CA TYR A 123 30.91 -9.92 2.28
C TYR A 123 31.07 -10.37 3.73
N VAL A 124 31.81 -9.62 4.54
CA VAL A 124 32.04 -9.94 5.95
C VAL A 124 31.62 -8.76 6.81
N ILE A 125 30.80 -9.00 7.82
CA ILE A 125 30.37 -7.99 8.79
C ILE A 125 31.28 -8.08 10.01
N TYR A 126 31.95 -6.97 10.33
CA TYR A 126 32.67 -6.79 11.59
C TYR A 126 31.80 -5.99 12.55
N LEU A 127 31.62 -6.47 13.76
CA LEU A 127 30.84 -5.86 14.82
C LEU A 127 31.76 -5.46 15.97
N GLU A 128 31.98 -4.17 16.15
CA GLU A 128 32.75 -3.61 17.24
C GLU A 128 31.84 -3.42 18.47
N GLY A 129 32.13 -4.17 19.54
CA GLY A 129 31.35 -4.17 20.78
C GLY A 129 32.20 -3.71 21.96
N GLN A 130 31.55 -3.25 23.05
CA GLN A 130 32.29 -2.77 24.23
C GLN A 130 33.11 -3.85 24.95
N HIS A 131 32.67 -5.11 24.91
CA HIS A 131 33.30 -6.22 25.65
C HIS A 131 34.01 -7.22 24.74
N GLN A 132 33.53 -7.40 23.51
CA GLN A 132 34.05 -8.35 22.55
C GLN A 132 33.67 -7.89 21.15
N ASN A 133 34.63 -7.94 20.23
CA ASN A 133 34.37 -7.75 18.81
C ASN A 133 33.95 -9.08 18.19
N LEU A 134 33.05 -9.03 17.21
CA LEU A 134 32.55 -10.20 16.50
C LEU A 134 32.76 -10.03 15.01
N VAL A 135 32.96 -11.14 14.30
CA VAL A 135 33.05 -11.19 12.84
C VAL A 135 32.12 -12.28 12.31
N SER A 136 31.40 -11.98 11.23
CA SER A 136 30.54 -12.97 10.57
C SER A 136 31.34 -13.94 9.70
N ALA A 137 30.77 -15.11 9.42
CA ALA A 137 31.17 -15.86 8.23
C ALA A 137 30.88 -15.05 6.94
N PRO A 138 31.57 -15.34 5.81
CA PRO A 138 31.31 -14.68 4.53
C PRO A 138 29.85 -14.87 4.08
N LEU A 139 29.21 -13.77 3.71
CA LEU A 139 27.85 -13.69 3.20
C LEU A 139 27.86 -13.42 1.69
N ALA A 140 26.96 -14.08 0.97
CA ALA A 140 26.58 -13.68 -0.37
C ALA A 140 25.40 -12.71 -0.26
N LEU A 141 25.58 -11.47 -0.72
CA LEU A 141 24.51 -10.48 -0.83
C LEU A 141 23.88 -10.63 -2.22
N ASP A 142 23.21 -11.76 -2.45
CA ASP A 142 22.58 -12.12 -3.73
C ASP A 142 21.07 -12.39 -3.60
N GLY A 143 20.49 -12.07 -2.45
CA GLY A 143 19.09 -12.30 -2.12
C GLY A 143 18.77 -13.68 -1.53
N SER A 144 19.78 -14.48 -1.18
CA SER A 144 19.63 -15.74 -0.43
C SER A 144 19.63 -15.52 1.11
N ASP A 145 19.68 -16.59 1.91
CA ASP A 145 19.64 -16.50 3.38
C ASP A 145 20.84 -15.72 3.93
N THR A 146 20.61 -14.48 4.36
CA THR A 146 21.63 -13.53 4.86
C THR A 146 21.96 -13.73 6.34
N ARG A 147 21.61 -14.89 6.91
CA ARG A 147 21.98 -15.26 8.27
C ARG A 147 23.36 -15.91 8.29
N ALA A 148 24.34 -15.20 8.86
CA ALA A 148 25.66 -15.76 9.13
C ALA A 148 25.92 -15.91 10.63
N PRO A 149 26.54 -17.02 11.07
CA PRO A 149 27.05 -17.12 12.42
C PRO A 149 28.14 -16.06 12.63
N VAL A 150 28.20 -15.51 13.85
CA VAL A 150 29.23 -14.56 14.27
C VAL A 150 30.15 -15.20 15.29
N LEU A 151 31.45 -14.95 15.18
CA LEU A 151 32.50 -15.49 16.05
C LEU A 151 33.31 -14.35 16.67
N PRO A 152 33.88 -14.53 17.87
CA PRO A 152 34.82 -13.57 18.46
C PRO A 152 35.99 -13.24 17.54
N ALA A 153 36.30 -11.96 17.39
CA ALA A 153 37.42 -11.46 16.62
C ALA A 153 38.34 -10.58 17.48
N SER A 154 39.64 -10.70 17.27
CA SER A 154 40.65 -9.82 17.91
C SER A 154 41.03 -8.64 17.01
N ASP A 155 41.09 -8.87 15.70
CA ASP A 155 41.49 -7.88 14.70
C ASP A 155 40.38 -7.70 13.64
N LYS A 156 40.43 -6.57 12.93
CA LYS A 156 39.56 -6.32 11.79
C LYS A 156 39.88 -7.25 10.61
N PRO A 157 38.89 -7.58 9.77
CA PRO A 157 39.14 -8.27 8.50
C PRO A 157 40.15 -7.52 7.63
N ALA A 158 40.90 -8.26 6.82
CA ALA A 158 41.85 -7.65 5.88
C ALA A 158 41.10 -6.88 4.78
N GLY A 159 41.57 -5.66 4.49
CA GLY A 159 40.99 -4.76 3.49
C GLY A 159 40.48 -3.46 4.09
N GLU A 160 40.02 -2.55 3.24
CA GLU A 160 39.35 -1.33 3.66
C GLU A 160 37.86 -1.57 3.84
N PRO A 161 37.22 -1.03 4.89
CA PRO A 161 35.78 -1.12 5.05
C PRO A 161 35.08 -0.37 3.90
N LEU A 162 33.94 -0.93 3.46
CA LEU A 162 33.12 -0.32 2.41
C LEU A 162 32.65 1.07 2.83
N ALA A 163 32.66 2.00 1.87
CA ALA A 163 32.12 3.32 2.10
C ALA A 163 30.60 3.26 2.32
N ILE A 164 30.07 4.18 3.12
CA ILE A 164 28.63 4.26 3.44
C ILE A 164 27.74 4.25 2.18
N ARG A 165 28.20 4.89 1.10
CA ARG A 165 27.49 4.89 -0.19
C ARG A 165 27.26 3.47 -0.71
N ASP A 166 28.29 2.63 -0.65
CA ASP A 166 28.25 1.27 -1.19
C ASP A 166 27.42 0.36 -0.27
N ILE A 167 27.49 0.60 1.05
CA ILE A 167 26.63 -0.09 2.03
C ILE A 167 25.14 0.23 1.78
N ILE A 168 24.79 1.50 1.50
CA ILE A 168 23.40 1.89 1.24
C ILE A 168 22.86 1.21 -0.03
N GLN A 169 23.69 1.01 -1.05
CA GLN A 169 23.29 0.30 -2.27
C GLN A 169 22.91 -1.15 -1.99
N LEU A 170 23.52 -1.76 -0.96
CA LEU A 170 23.28 -3.13 -0.54
C LEU A 170 22.20 -3.25 0.56
N ARG A 171 21.57 -2.15 0.98
CA ARG A 171 20.66 -2.12 2.15
C ARG A 171 19.49 -3.09 2.06
N SER A 172 18.94 -3.36 0.88
CA SER A 172 17.82 -4.29 0.73
C SER A 172 18.23 -5.75 0.87
N GLU A 173 19.53 -6.04 0.74
CA GLU A 173 20.13 -7.37 0.78
C GLU A 173 20.81 -7.65 2.13
N LEU A 174 20.89 -6.65 3.02
CA LEU A 174 21.43 -6.73 4.39
C LEU A 174 20.29 -6.81 5.42
#